data_AF-G5ARH6-F1
#
_entry.id   AF-G5ARH6-F1
#
_cell.length_a   1.000
_cell.length_b   1.000
_cell.length_c   1.000
_cell.angle_alpha   90.00
_cell.angle_beta   90.00
_cell.angle_gamma   90.00
#
_symmetry.space_group_name_H-M   'P 1'
#
loop_
_entity.id
_entity.type
_entity.pdbx_description
1 polymer ?
#
loop_
_entity_poly.entity_id
_entity_poly.type
_entity_poly.pdbx_seq_one_letter_code
_entity_poly.pdbx_strand_id
1 'polypeptide(L)'
;MGAPRNMLSGYVEQAHINDFIFEQQRRTFVTYGYALDPSLDNHQVTAKYIGSVEKAEKNQGLTVFETGQKKTEKRKKFKENDASNIDGFLGPWAKYVNEKDVAKPSEEEQKELDEITAKSQKKGKQEEEKPGEEKTILYVKEMYDCQGVMNQESSCGEVDRLATPKGSGDPVM
;
A
#
# COMPACT_ATOMS: atom_id res chain seq x y z
N MET A 1 29.74 -16.14 19.15
CA MET A 1 30.47 -15.07 18.44
C MET A 1 31.49 -15.75 17.52
N GLY A 2 31.19 -16.23 16.32
CA GLY A 2 30.08 -16.00 15.39
C GLY A 2 30.55 -15.16 14.21
N ALA A 3 31.19 -15.83 13.22
CA ALA A 3 31.80 -15.35 11.96
C ALA A 3 32.72 -14.10 12.02
N PRO A 4 33.86 -14.06 11.28
CA PRO A 4 34.67 -12.84 11.18
C PRO A 4 33.84 -11.72 10.53
N ARG A 5 33.78 -10.54 11.18
CA ARG A 5 32.98 -9.40 10.71
C ARG A 5 33.75 -8.09 10.84
N ASN A 6 33.74 -7.29 9.77
CA ASN A 6 34.29 -5.93 9.73
C ASN A 6 33.19 -4.88 9.94
N MET A 7 31.94 -5.22 9.61
CA MET A 7 30.74 -4.41 9.83
C MET A 7 29.65 -5.23 10.54
N LEU A 8 28.57 -4.57 10.99
CA LEU A 8 27.51 -5.21 11.78
C LEU A 8 26.91 -6.44 11.07
N SER A 9 26.76 -6.38 9.75
CA SER A 9 26.15 -7.40 8.91
C SER A 9 27.12 -8.43 8.31
N GLY A 10 28.45 -8.29 8.51
CA GLY A 10 29.41 -9.24 7.94
C GLY A 10 30.79 -8.66 7.64
N TYR A 11 31.46 -9.24 6.64
CA TYR A 11 32.79 -8.84 6.20
C TYR A 11 32.70 -8.23 4.80
N VAL A 12 33.31 -7.06 4.61
CA VAL A 12 33.36 -6.35 3.33
C VAL A 12 34.79 -5.94 3.07
N GLU A 13 35.27 -6.29 1.89
CA GLU A 13 36.60 -5.96 1.37
C GLU A 13 36.48 -5.46 -0.08
N GLN A 14 37.46 -4.68 -0.53
CA GLN A 14 37.51 -4.23 -1.91
C GLN A 14 38.02 -5.36 -2.79
N ALA A 15 37.23 -5.75 -3.80
CA ALA A 15 37.58 -6.78 -4.76
C ALA A 15 37.86 -6.19 -6.14
N HIS A 16 38.88 -6.72 -6.82
CA HIS A 16 39.22 -6.37 -8.20
C HIS A 16 38.83 -7.53 -9.13
N ILE A 17 37.61 -7.48 -9.64
CA ILE A 17 37.06 -8.47 -10.58
C ILE A 17 36.97 -7.81 -11.95
N ASN A 18 37.16 -8.57 -13.03
CA ASN A 18 36.92 -8.08 -14.38
C ASN A 18 35.42 -7.80 -14.59
N ASP A 19 35.09 -6.57 -15.00
CA ASP A 19 33.72 -6.10 -15.28
C ASP A 19 32.94 -7.06 -16.18
N PHE A 20 33.60 -7.59 -17.22
CA PHE A 20 32.95 -8.51 -18.16
C PHE A 20 32.54 -9.82 -17.48
N ILE A 21 33.41 -10.39 -16.66
CA ILE A 21 33.15 -11.67 -15.97
C ILE A 21 32.06 -11.47 -14.92
N PHE A 22 32.11 -10.36 -14.18
CA PHE A 22 31.08 -10.03 -13.21
C PHE A 22 29.70 -9.91 -13.86
N GLU A 23 29.58 -9.12 -14.93
CA GLU A 23 28.29 -8.92 -15.61
C GLU A 23 27.82 -10.18 -16.36
N GLN A 24 28.76 -10.99 -16.90
CA GLN A 24 28.45 -12.30 -17.47
C GLN A 24 27.80 -13.21 -16.44
N GLN A 25 28.42 -13.38 -15.27
CA GLN A 25 27.88 -14.25 -14.22
C GLN A 25 26.58 -13.69 -13.64
N ARG A 26 26.50 -12.36 -13.42
CA ARG A 26 25.29 -11.69 -12.94
C ARG A 26 24.10 -11.89 -13.89
N ARG A 27 24.28 -11.68 -15.19
CA ARG A 27 23.21 -11.90 -16.19
C ARG A 27 22.83 -13.37 -16.32
N THR A 28 23.80 -14.27 -16.21
CA THR A 28 23.56 -15.72 -16.24
C THR A 28 22.72 -16.17 -15.05
N PHE A 29 22.99 -15.66 -13.86
CA PHE A 29 22.16 -15.90 -12.69
C PHE A 29 20.73 -15.36 -12.87
N VAL A 30 20.58 -14.12 -13.35
CA VAL A 30 19.25 -13.51 -13.57
C VAL A 30 18.45 -14.25 -14.64
N THR A 31 19.11 -14.73 -15.70
CA THR A 31 18.42 -15.34 -16.85
C THR A 31 18.10 -16.82 -16.62
N TYR A 32 19.05 -17.58 -16.08
CA TYR A 32 18.95 -19.04 -15.96
C TYR A 32 18.82 -19.53 -14.52
N GLY A 33 19.18 -18.70 -13.52
CA GLY A 33 19.12 -19.04 -12.11
C GLY A 33 20.34 -19.77 -11.57
N TYR A 34 21.46 -19.77 -12.31
CA TYR A 34 22.73 -20.35 -11.87
C TYR A 34 23.92 -19.46 -12.27
N ALA A 35 25.01 -19.54 -11.51
CA ALA A 35 26.28 -18.87 -11.79
C ALA A 35 27.42 -19.59 -11.08
N LEU A 36 28.66 -19.19 -11.38
CA LEU A 36 29.83 -19.65 -10.62
C LEU A 36 29.94 -18.93 -9.27
N ASP A 37 30.38 -19.66 -8.24
CA ASP A 37 30.62 -19.11 -6.91
C ASP A 37 31.79 -18.10 -6.92
N PRO A 38 31.58 -16.83 -6.52
CA PRO A 38 32.64 -15.83 -6.40
C PRO A 38 33.45 -15.93 -5.10
N SER A 39 33.16 -16.89 -4.21
CA SER A 39 33.81 -17.02 -2.89
C SER A 39 35.28 -17.47 -2.99
N LEU A 40 36.17 -16.79 -2.27
CA LEU A 40 37.62 -17.08 -2.26
C LEU A 40 38.04 -18.19 -1.29
N ASP A 41 37.19 -18.51 -0.30
CA ASP A 41 37.57 -19.31 0.87
C ASP A 41 37.56 -20.83 0.62
N ASN A 42 37.14 -21.27 -0.57
CA ASN A 42 36.94 -22.68 -0.87
C ASN A 42 38.22 -23.32 -1.41
N HIS A 43 39.22 -23.49 -0.54
CA HIS A 43 40.62 -23.82 -0.85
C HIS A 43 40.86 -25.10 -1.68
N GLN A 44 39.85 -25.92 -1.96
CA GLN A 44 39.97 -27.13 -2.80
C GLN A 44 38.72 -27.49 -3.61
N VAL A 45 37.71 -26.64 -3.71
CA VAL A 45 36.48 -26.99 -4.45
C VAL A 45 36.53 -26.35 -5.83
N THR A 46 36.70 -27.21 -6.83
CA THR A 46 36.56 -26.90 -8.25
C THR A 46 35.30 -26.06 -8.50
N ALA A 47 35.45 -25.00 -9.32
CA ALA A 47 34.41 -24.06 -9.78
C ALA A 47 32.97 -24.58 -9.59
N LYS A 48 32.38 -24.28 -8.42
CA LYS A 48 31.07 -24.77 -8.03
C LYS A 48 29.99 -23.85 -8.58
N TYR A 49 28.97 -24.42 -9.22
CA TYR A 49 27.77 -23.68 -9.58
C TYR A 49 26.91 -23.43 -8.34
N ILE A 50 26.46 -22.19 -8.18
CA ILE A 50 25.51 -21.76 -7.15
C ILE A 50 24.15 -21.45 -7.77
N GLY A 51 23.08 -21.66 -7.00
CA GLY A 51 21.69 -21.51 -7.46
C GLY A 51 21.09 -22.85 -7.94
N SER A 52 20.50 -22.85 -9.14
CA SER A 52 19.87 -24.02 -9.74
C SER A 52 20.90 -24.93 -10.45
N VAL A 53 21.58 -25.79 -9.70
CA VAL A 53 22.62 -26.71 -10.23
C VAL A 53 22.07 -27.63 -11.32
N GLU A 54 20.83 -28.13 -11.18
CA GLU A 54 20.17 -28.96 -12.19
C GLU A 54 20.07 -28.27 -13.56
N LYS A 55 19.81 -26.95 -13.56
CA LYS A 55 19.75 -26.17 -14.81
C LYS A 55 21.14 -25.89 -15.36
N ALA A 56 22.16 -25.78 -14.51
CA ALA A 56 23.54 -25.62 -14.93
C ALA A 56 24.02 -26.85 -15.70
N GLU A 57 23.77 -28.05 -15.16
CA GLU A 57 24.14 -29.31 -15.82
C GLU A 57 23.34 -29.53 -17.11
N LYS A 58 22.04 -29.27 -17.09
CA LYS A 58 21.16 -29.39 -18.27
C LYS A 58 21.58 -28.47 -19.42
N ASN A 59 22.03 -27.26 -19.10
CA ASN A 59 22.51 -26.29 -20.09
C ASN A 59 24.04 -26.28 -20.22
N GLN A 60 24.75 -27.27 -19.65
CA GLN A 60 26.21 -27.40 -19.71
C GLN A 60 27.00 -26.14 -19.27
N GLY A 61 26.43 -25.33 -18.36
CA GLY A 61 27.07 -24.12 -17.87
C GLY A 61 27.05 -22.92 -18.83
N LEU A 62 26.21 -22.95 -19.87
CA LEU A 62 26.10 -21.87 -20.87
C LEU A 62 25.83 -20.49 -20.25
N THR A 63 26.68 -19.53 -20.60
CA THR A 63 26.49 -18.13 -20.19
C THR A 63 25.59 -17.37 -21.17
N VAL A 64 25.03 -16.24 -20.74
CA VAL A 64 24.12 -15.41 -21.59
C VAL A 64 24.81 -14.87 -22.85
N PHE A 65 26.12 -14.66 -22.79
CA PHE A 65 26.92 -14.16 -23.91
C PHE A 65 27.32 -15.27 -24.89
N GLU A 66 27.15 -16.54 -24.52
CA GLU A 66 27.38 -17.67 -25.39
C GLU A 66 26.10 -17.99 -26.18
N THR A 67 26.27 -18.36 -27.45
CA THR A 67 25.15 -18.77 -28.28
C THR A 67 24.69 -20.17 -27.88
N GLY A 68 23.72 -20.24 -26.97
CA GLY A 68 23.17 -21.50 -26.49
C GLY A 68 22.19 -22.20 -27.44
N GLN A 69 21.66 -23.32 -26.98
CA GLN A 69 20.59 -24.04 -27.66
C GLN A 69 19.33 -23.17 -27.71
N LYS A 70 18.90 -22.81 -28.93
CA LYS A 70 17.74 -21.95 -29.15
C LYS A 70 16.49 -22.65 -28.61
N LYS A 71 15.70 -21.94 -27.79
CA LYS A 71 14.37 -22.41 -27.40
C LYS A 71 13.55 -22.70 -28.66
N THR A 72 12.97 -23.90 -28.70
CA THR A 72 12.19 -24.42 -29.83
C THR A 72 10.97 -23.54 -30.13
N GLU A 73 10.38 -22.91 -29.12
CA GLU A 73 9.16 -22.12 -29.28
C GLU A 73 9.39 -20.64 -28.96
N LYS A 74 9.42 -19.82 -30.02
CA LYS A 74 9.43 -18.36 -29.90
C LYS A 74 7.99 -17.87 -29.80
N ARG A 75 7.70 -17.00 -28.84
CA ARG A 75 6.39 -16.34 -28.75
C ARG A 75 6.11 -15.56 -30.04
N LYS A 76 4.92 -15.74 -30.62
CA LYS A 76 4.49 -15.08 -31.84
C LYS A 76 4.21 -13.60 -31.57
N LYS A 77 4.83 -12.71 -32.36
CA LYS A 77 4.59 -11.26 -32.34
C LYS A 77 3.75 -10.86 -33.55
N PHE A 78 3.03 -9.74 -33.45
CA PHE A 78 2.54 -9.06 -34.65
C PHE A 78 3.75 -8.66 -35.52
N LYS A 79 3.58 -8.68 -36.83
CA LYS A 79 4.67 -8.35 -37.77
C LYS A 79 4.12 -7.45 -38.86
N GLU A 80 3.95 -6.18 -38.52
CA GLU A 80 3.67 -5.12 -39.47
C GLU A 80 4.88 -4.19 -39.51
N ASN A 81 5.67 -4.33 -40.58
CA ASN A 81 6.92 -3.60 -40.79
C ASN A 81 6.83 -2.60 -41.95
N ASP A 82 5.66 -2.47 -42.58
CA ASP A 82 5.48 -1.49 -43.65
C ASP A 82 5.36 -0.09 -43.04
N ALA A 83 6.39 0.73 -43.26
CA ALA A 83 6.44 2.12 -42.80
C ALA A 83 5.47 3.02 -43.58
N SER A 84 4.88 2.54 -44.67
CA SER A 84 3.92 3.29 -45.48
C SER A 84 2.56 3.43 -44.80
N ASN A 85 2.23 2.54 -43.86
CA ASN A 85 0.99 2.61 -43.09
C ASN A 85 1.19 3.40 -41.80
N ILE A 86 0.66 4.62 -41.76
CA ILE A 86 0.83 5.59 -40.65
C ILE A 86 0.32 5.03 -39.31
N ASP A 87 -0.84 4.35 -39.31
CA ASP A 87 -1.47 3.84 -38.08
C ASP A 87 -1.14 2.35 -37.82
N GLY A 88 -0.67 1.63 -38.84
CA GLY A 88 -0.40 0.19 -38.77
C GLY A 88 1.05 -0.18 -38.45
N PHE A 89 2.00 0.75 -38.54
CA PHE A 89 3.41 0.43 -38.33
C PHE A 89 3.70 0.07 -36.86
N LEU A 90 4.06 -1.19 -36.62
CA LEU A 90 4.38 -1.69 -35.28
C LEU A 90 5.89 -1.89 -35.07
N GLY A 91 6.63 -2.25 -36.13
CA GLY A 91 8.10 -2.36 -36.08
C GLY A 91 8.61 -3.12 -34.84
N PRO A 92 9.60 -2.59 -34.09
CA PRO A 92 10.09 -3.19 -32.84
C PRO A 92 9.09 -3.16 -31.67
N TRP A 93 8.07 -2.30 -31.72
CA TRP A 93 7.01 -2.16 -30.70
C TRP A 93 5.87 -3.18 -30.88
N ALA A 94 5.99 -4.10 -31.84
CA ALA A 94 5.00 -5.12 -32.06
C ALA A 94 4.80 -5.99 -30.81
N LYS A 95 3.58 -5.96 -30.28
CA LYS A 95 3.14 -6.74 -29.12
C LYS A 95 3.10 -8.23 -29.43
N TYR A 96 3.13 -9.06 -28.39
CA TYR A 96 2.91 -10.50 -28.54
C TYR A 96 1.42 -10.80 -28.74
N VAL A 97 1.10 -11.77 -29.59
CA VAL A 97 -0.29 -12.16 -29.91
C VAL A 97 -1.02 -12.71 -28.67
N ASN A 98 -0.28 -13.36 -27.77
CA ASN A 98 -0.83 -13.96 -26.56
C ASN A 98 -0.78 -13.03 -25.34
N GLU A 99 -0.35 -11.78 -25.50
CA GLU A 99 -0.34 -10.78 -24.45
C GLU A 99 -1.64 -9.98 -24.49
N LYS A 100 -2.35 -9.93 -23.37
CA LYS A 100 -3.56 -9.11 -23.22
C LYS A 100 -3.16 -7.80 -22.57
N ASP A 101 -3.50 -6.67 -23.22
CA ASP A 101 -3.16 -5.33 -22.74
C ASP A 101 -3.86 -4.96 -21.43
N VAL A 102 -5.06 -5.50 -21.20
CA VAL A 102 -5.84 -5.22 -20.00
C VAL A 102 -5.97 -6.50 -19.18
N ALA A 103 -5.23 -6.55 -18.06
CA ALA A 103 -5.42 -7.54 -17.02
C ALA A 103 -6.45 -7.01 -16.01
N LYS A 104 -7.74 -7.23 -16.29
CA LYS A 104 -8.77 -6.99 -15.27
C LYS A 104 -8.69 -8.12 -14.22
N PRO A 105 -8.67 -7.80 -12.92
CA PRO A 105 -8.83 -8.80 -11.87
C PRO A 105 -10.08 -9.65 -12.11
N SER A 106 -10.09 -10.88 -11.61
CA SER A 106 -11.30 -11.69 -11.63
C SER A 106 -12.42 -11.02 -10.83
N GLU A 107 -13.68 -11.37 -11.10
CA GLU A 107 -14.82 -10.75 -10.43
C GLU A 107 -14.79 -10.93 -8.89
N GLU A 108 -14.21 -12.04 -8.43
CA GLU A 108 -14.02 -12.32 -7.00
C GLU A 108 -12.93 -11.43 -6.40
N GLU A 109 -11.76 -11.34 -7.03
CA GLU A 109 -10.66 -10.47 -6.60
C GLU A 109 -11.07 -8.98 -6.64
N GLN A 110 -11.91 -8.59 -7.59
CA GLN A 110 -12.42 -7.22 -7.68
C GLN A 110 -13.31 -6.88 -6.48
N LYS A 111 -14.21 -7.79 -6.07
CA LYS A 111 -15.04 -7.60 -4.87
C LYS A 111 -14.19 -7.52 -3.61
N GLU A 112 -13.15 -8.35 -3.49
CA GLU A 112 -12.21 -8.28 -2.36
C GLU A 112 -11.45 -6.95 -2.32
N LEU A 113 -10.99 -6.44 -3.47
CA LEU A 113 -10.34 -5.13 -3.55
C LEU A 113 -11.30 -3.98 -3.20
N ASP A 114 -12.56 -4.07 -3.65
CA ASP A 114 -13.61 -3.10 -3.30
C ASP A 114 -13.93 -3.14 -1.80
N GLU A 115 -13.92 -4.32 -1.17
CA GLU A 115 -14.05 -4.45 0.28
C GLU A 115 -12.86 -3.87 1.05
N ILE A 116 -11.61 -4.09 0.59
CA ILE A 116 -10.40 -3.56 1.24
C ILE A 116 -10.36 -2.04 1.13
N THR A 117 -10.73 -1.48 -0.03
CA THR A 117 -10.81 -0.04 -0.23
C THR A 117 -11.94 0.57 0.61
N ALA A 118 -13.11 -0.08 0.69
CA ALA A 118 -14.19 0.35 1.57
C ALA A 118 -13.80 0.30 3.06
N LYS A 119 -13.11 -0.74 3.51
CA LYS A 119 -12.57 -0.84 4.88
C LYS A 119 -11.55 0.27 5.17
N SER A 120 -10.70 0.59 4.20
CA SER A 120 -9.70 1.67 4.32
C SER A 120 -10.34 3.06 4.37
N GLN A 121 -11.37 3.31 3.54
CA GLN A 121 -12.12 4.57 3.54
C GLN A 121 -12.90 4.77 4.85
N LYS A 122 -13.57 3.71 5.34
CA LYS A 122 -14.30 3.76 6.63
C LYS A 122 -13.38 3.97 7.83
N LYS A 123 -12.13 3.50 7.77
CA LYS A 123 -11.13 3.72 8.82
C LYS A 123 -10.59 5.15 8.86
N GLY A 124 -10.58 5.85 7.71
CA GLY A 124 -10.12 7.23 7.60
C GLY A 124 -11.22 8.30 7.74
N LYS A 125 -12.49 7.94 7.49
CA LYS A 125 -13.62 8.87 7.59
C LYS A 125 -14.24 8.80 8.99
N GLN A 126 -13.84 9.73 9.87
CA GLN A 126 -14.66 10.09 11.04
C GLN A 126 -15.91 10.83 10.53
N GLU A 127 -16.96 10.09 10.25
CA GLU A 127 -18.28 10.68 10.04
C GLU A 127 -18.82 11.06 11.43
N GLU A 128 -18.52 12.28 11.89
CA GLU A 128 -19.26 12.91 12.99
C GLU A 128 -20.67 13.23 12.48
N GLU A 129 -21.52 12.22 12.41
CA GLU A 129 -22.95 12.44 12.43
C GLU A 129 -23.30 12.84 13.86
N LYS A 130 -23.51 14.15 14.10
CA LYS A 130 -24.03 14.63 15.39
C LYS A 130 -25.36 13.92 15.61
N PRO A 131 -25.51 13.04 16.61
CA PRO A 131 -26.76 12.35 16.85
C PRO A 131 -27.78 13.39 17.36
N GLY A 132 -28.61 13.89 16.45
CA GLY A 132 -29.75 14.76 16.76
C GLY A 132 -30.93 13.98 17.32
N GLU A 133 -30.68 12.94 18.12
CA GLU A 133 -31.73 12.22 18.83
C GLU A 133 -31.89 12.83 20.23
N GLU A 134 -32.65 13.93 20.31
CA GLU A 134 -33.15 14.42 21.58
C GLU A 134 -34.19 13.41 22.12
N LYS A 135 -33.81 12.64 23.14
CA LYS A 135 -34.71 11.72 23.86
C LYS A 135 -34.97 12.29 25.25
N THR A 136 -36.19 12.75 25.50
CA THR A 136 -36.63 13.21 26.82
C THR A 136 -37.45 12.10 27.48
N ILE A 137 -36.92 11.51 28.55
CA ILE A 137 -37.61 10.49 29.35
C ILE A 137 -38.16 11.16 30.61
N LEU A 138 -39.48 11.20 30.76
CA LEU A 138 -40.14 11.68 31.98
C LEU A 138 -40.22 10.53 33.00
N TYR A 139 -39.52 10.68 34.13
CA TYR A 139 -39.52 9.68 35.19
C TYR A 139 -40.67 9.86 36.21
N VAL A 140 -41.33 11.02 36.21
CA VAL A 140 -42.50 11.30 37.06
C VAL A 140 -43.75 10.78 36.35
N LYS A 141 -44.62 10.08 37.08
CA LYS A 141 -45.77 9.37 36.50
C LYS A 141 -46.83 10.31 35.89
N GLU A 142 -46.94 11.54 36.38
CA GLU A 142 -47.91 12.53 35.92
C GLU A 142 -47.23 13.89 35.69
N MET A 143 -47.44 14.46 34.51
CA MET A 143 -46.80 15.71 34.05
C MET A 143 -47.46 16.96 34.67
N TYR A 144 -48.75 16.87 35.00
CA TYR A 144 -49.57 17.97 35.50
C TYR A 144 -50.22 17.55 36.82
N ASP A 145 -50.40 18.50 37.74
CA ASP A 145 -51.16 18.30 38.97
C ASP A 145 -52.69 18.39 38.74
N CYS A 146 -53.50 18.10 39.77
CA CYS A 146 -54.98 18.11 39.68
C CYS A 146 -55.57 19.49 39.33
N GLN A 147 -54.76 20.55 39.34
CA GLN A 147 -55.17 21.92 38.96
C GLN A 147 -54.65 22.32 37.57
N GLY A 148 -53.94 21.43 36.87
CA GLY A 148 -53.48 21.62 35.49
C GLY A 148 -52.17 22.39 35.38
N VAL A 149 -51.46 22.61 36.48
CA VAL A 149 -50.16 23.29 36.50
C VAL A 149 -49.05 22.26 36.29
N MET A 150 -48.04 22.61 35.50
CA MET A 150 -46.88 21.73 35.29
C MET A 150 -46.09 21.67 36.59
N ASN A 151 -45.72 20.47 37.03
CA ASN A 151 -44.95 20.26 38.25
C ASN A 151 -43.53 20.85 38.09
N GLN A 152 -43.37 22.14 38.39
CA GLN A 152 -42.12 22.88 38.28
C GLN A 152 -41.83 23.52 39.65
N GLU A 153 -41.51 22.70 40.65
CA GLU A 153 -41.11 23.20 41.98
C GLU A 153 -39.79 23.99 41.88
N SER A 154 -39.90 25.31 41.79
CA SER A 154 -38.77 26.26 41.81
C SER A 154 -38.79 27.02 43.14
N SER A 155 -37.86 26.69 44.04
CA SER A 155 -37.69 27.37 45.32
C SER A 155 -37.20 28.81 45.14
N CYS A 156 -37.96 29.80 45.58
CA CYS A 156 -37.48 31.17 45.80
C CYS A 156 -38.09 31.72 47.10
N GLY A 157 -37.23 32.01 48.09
CA GLY A 157 -37.60 32.52 49.42
C GLY A 157 -37.73 34.04 49.47
N GLU A 158 -38.55 34.50 50.42
CA GLU A 158 -38.94 35.89 50.67
C GLU A 158 -38.17 36.50 51.85
N VAL A 159 -37.67 37.75 51.73
CA VAL A 159 -37.26 38.60 52.86
C VAL A 159 -37.54 40.10 52.60
N ASP A 160 -38.13 40.74 53.60
CA ASP A 160 -38.64 42.12 53.70
C ASP A 160 -37.65 43.29 53.43
N ARG A 161 -38.17 44.49 53.07
CA ARG A 161 -38.18 45.70 53.95
C ARG A 161 -38.80 46.97 53.33
N LEU A 162 -39.43 47.73 54.22
CA LEU A 162 -40.28 48.93 54.09
C LEU A 162 -39.55 50.25 53.78
N ALA A 163 -40.36 51.21 53.27
CA ALA A 163 -40.53 52.61 53.74
C ALA A 163 -40.29 53.73 52.70
N THR A 164 -41.31 54.58 52.52
CA THR A 164 -41.26 55.93 51.92
C THR A 164 -41.12 56.97 53.07
N PRO A 165 -40.76 58.27 52.87
CA PRO A 165 -41.69 59.26 52.27
C PRO A 165 -41.11 60.51 51.55
N LYS A 166 -41.96 61.07 50.67
CA LYS A 166 -42.29 62.48 50.30
C LYS A 166 -41.25 63.62 50.37
N GLY A 167 -41.20 64.42 49.28
CA GLY A 167 -41.30 65.89 49.38
C GLY A 167 -40.49 66.78 48.41
N SER A 168 -41.23 67.51 47.56
CA SER A 168 -40.98 68.89 47.04
C SER A 168 -39.75 69.24 46.17
N GLY A 169 -40.01 69.97 45.06
CA GLY A 169 -39.08 70.97 44.54
C GLY A 169 -38.94 71.06 43.02
N ASP A 170 -39.96 71.58 42.36
CA ASP A 170 -40.00 72.49 41.19
C ASP A 170 -39.12 72.33 39.92
N PRO A 171 -39.64 72.79 38.76
CA PRO A 171 -39.04 72.61 37.44
C PRO A 171 -38.10 73.77 37.08
N VAL A 172 -37.29 73.64 36.01
CA VAL A 172 -36.93 74.72 35.05
C VAL A 172 -35.91 74.20 34.02
N MET A 173 -36.26 74.46 32.75
CA MET A 173 -35.48 74.50 31.49
C MET A 173 -34.85 73.20 30.96
#